data_AF-A0A357M295-F1
#
_entry.id   AF-A0A357M295-F1
#
_cell.length_a   1.000
_cell.length_b   1.000
_cell.length_c   1.000
_cell.angle_alpha   90.00
_cell.angle_beta   90.00
_cell.angle_gamma   90.00
#
_symmetry.space_group_name_H-M   'P 1'
#
loop_
_entity.id
_entity.type
_entity.pdbx_description
1 polymer ?
#
loop_
_entity_poly.entity_id
_entity_poly.type
_entity_poly.pdbx_seq_one_letter_code
_entity_poly.pdbx_strand_id
1 'polypeptide(L)'
;MCYEQDFKKRVHEVITRKQLCSIMNDTKWENLQNNVLKKLPFPPPYQAKYVLDDILYPENFENDVWYLGDWIEGLSPFFSVEWIRVRPRYQKHKGNLLPPELIDISKE
;
A
#
# COMPACT_ATOMS: atom_id res chain seq x y z
N MET A 1 1.76 -19.23 16.51
CA MET A 1 3.19 -19.28 16.15
C MET A 1 3.47 -20.05 14.84
N CYS A 2 2.88 -21.23 14.58
CA CYS A 2 3.15 -21.96 13.32
C CYS A 2 2.59 -21.29 12.05
N TYR A 3 1.47 -20.58 12.14
CA TYR A 3 0.80 -19.96 10.98
C TYR A 3 1.62 -18.86 10.29
N GLU A 4 2.27 -17.99 11.06
CA GLU A 4 3.07 -16.90 10.50
C GLU A 4 4.34 -17.40 9.80
N GLN A 5 4.97 -18.43 10.38
CA GLN A 5 6.15 -19.08 9.80
C GLN A 5 5.79 -19.83 8.51
N ASP A 6 4.65 -20.51 8.48
CA ASP A 6 4.12 -21.14 7.27
C ASP A 6 3.80 -20.10 6.18
N PHE A 7 3.14 -19.01 6.55
CA PHE A 7 2.85 -17.91 5.63
C PHE A 7 4.12 -17.31 5.03
N LYS A 8 5.12 -16.97 5.87
CA LYS A 8 6.40 -16.43 5.41
C LYS A 8 7.13 -17.39 4.46
N LYS A 9 7.09 -18.69 4.74
CA LYS A 9 7.68 -19.74 3.89
C LYS A 9 7.00 -19.77 2.52
N ARG A 10 5.66 -19.81 2.48
CA ARG A 10 4.88 -19.81 1.23
C ARG A 10 5.17 -18.59 0.37
N VAL A 11 5.27 -17.40 0.99
CA VAL A 11 5.65 -16.16 0.30
C VAL A 11 7.04 -16.30 -0.33
N HIS A 12 8.02 -16.80 0.41
CA HIS A 12 9.38 -16.98 -0.11
C HIS A 12 9.43 -18.00 -1.27
N GLU A 13 8.70 -19.11 -1.17
CA GLU A 13 8.61 -20.10 -2.25
C GLU A 13 8.08 -19.47 -3.55
N VAL A 14 7.05 -18.63 -3.45
CA VAL A 14 6.50 -17.93 -4.62
C VAL A 14 7.46 -16.88 -5.17
N ILE A 15 8.13 -16.10 -4.32
CA ILE A 15 9.17 -15.14 -4.73
C ILE A 15 10.28 -15.85 -5.51
N THR A 16 10.80 -16.97 -4.98
CA THR A 16 11.85 -17.74 -5.64
C THR A 16 11.37 -18.33 -6.96
N ARG A 17 10.17 -18.94 -6.98
CA ARG A 17 9.60 -19.55 -8.19
C ARG A 17 9.32 -18.53 -9.30
N LYS A 18 8.77 -17.37 -8.96
CA LYS A 18 8.46 -16.28 -9.89
C LYS A 18 9.67 -15.40 -10.22
N GLN A 19 10.82 -15.62 -9.58
CA GLN A 19 12.03 -14.80 -9.72
C GLN A 19 11.77 -13.30 -9.50
N LEU A 20 11.04 -12.97 -8.43
CA LEU A 20 10.71 -11.57 -8.12
C LEU A 20 11.96 -10.87 -7.56
N CYS A 21 12.76 -10.28 -8.46
CA CYS A 21 14.05 -9.65 -8.10
C CYS A 21 13.92 -8.29 -7.39
N SER A 22 12.74 -7.66 -7.39
CA SER A 22 12.51 -6.31 -6.86
C SER A 22 11.71 -6.27 -5.55
N ILE A 23 11.62 -7.39 -4.82
CA ILE A 23 10.96 -7.39 -3.50
C ILE A 23 11.77 -6.50 -2.56
N MET A 24 11.11 -5.49 -2.02
CA MET A 24 11.70 -4.56 -1.07
C MET A 24 11.82 -5.23 0.31
N ASN A 25 12.95 -5.01 1.00
CA ASN A 25 13.17 -5.59 2.32
C ASN A 25 12.44 -4.81 3.43
N ASP A 26 12.27 -5.46 4.58
CA ASP A 26 11.51 -4.93 5.71
C ASP A 26 12.04 -3.56 6.18
N THR A 27 13.36 -3.35 6.20
CA THR A 27 13.97 -2.06 6.62
C THR A 27 13.61 -0.92 5.67
N LYS A 28 13.57 -1.16 4.35
CA LYS A 28 13.17 -0.15 3.37
C LYS A 28 11.68 0.15 3.49
N TRP A 29 10.84 -0.87 3.70
CA TRP A 29 9.42 -0.69 3.95
C TRP A 29 9.13 0.10 5.22
N GLU A 30 9.81 -0.25 6.32
CA GLU A 30 9.70 0.46 7.60
C GLU A 30 10.13 1.93 7.47
N ASN A 31 11.24 2.19 6.76
CA ASN A 31 11.67 3.56 6.49
C ASN A 31 10.63 4.31 5.66
N LEU A 32 10.09 3.70 4.60
CA LEU A 32 9.06 4.32 3.78
C LEU A 32 7.80 4.65 4.61
N GLN A 33 7.27 3.66 5.33
CA GLN A 33 6.11 3.81 6.22
C GLN A 33 6.33 4.93 7.24
N ASN A 34 7.47 4.93 7.93
CA ASN A 34 7.82 5.97 8.90
C ASN A 34 7.88 7.36 8.29
N ASN A 35 8.49 7.50 7.10
CA ASN A 35 8.57 8.79 6.42
C ASN A 35 7.18 9.28 5.99
N VAL A 36 6.35 8.40 5.43
CA VAL A 36 4.97 8.74 5.05
C VAL A 36 4.17 9.23 6.25
N LEU A 37 4.17 8.46 7.35
CA LEU A 37 3.36 8.77 8.53
C LEU A 37 3.84 10.02 9.29
N LYS A 38 5.14 10.35 9.22
CA LYS A 38 5.71 11.48 9.99
C LYS A 38 5.87 12.77 9.19
N LYS A 39 6.03 12.69 7.87
CA LYS A 39 6.41 13.85 7.05
C LYS A 39 5.30 14.33 6.12
N LEU A 40 4.43 13.43 5.65
CA LEU A 40 3.36 13.82 4.74
C LEU A 40 2.16 14.38 5.52
N PRO A 41 1.43 15.35 4.96
CA PRO A 41 0.26 15.93 5.62
C PRO A 41 -0.91 14.93 5.79
N PHE A 42 -0.91 13.86 4.99
CA PHE A 42 -1.79 12.71 5.16
C PHE A 42 -1.14 11.43 4.60
N PRO A 43 -1.54 10.25 5.07
CA PRO A 43 -1.14 8.98 4.46
C PRO A 43 -1.82 8.81 3.09
N PRO A 44 -1.07 8.87 1.99
CA PRO A 44 -1.65 8.85 0.65
C PRO A 44 -2.29 7.49 0.36
N PRO A 45 -3.42 7.45 -0.36
CA PRO A 45 -3.98 6.18 -0.84
C PRO A 45 -2.99 5.39 -1.66
N TYR A 46 -3.10 4.07 -1.61
CA TYR A 46 -2.33 3.19 -2.47
C TYR A 46 -3.15 1.98 -2.90
N GLN A 47 -2.70 1.35 -3.97
CA GLN A 47 -3.08 0.00 -4.36
C GLN A 47 -1.87 -0.91 -4.17
N ALA A 48 -2.08 -2.08 -3.59
CA ALA A 48 -1.07 -3.08 -3.33
C ALA A 48 -1.27 -4.32 -4.20
N LYS A 49 -0.15 -4.91 -4.59
CA LYS A 49 -0.04 -6.29 -5.02
C LYS A 49 0.66 -7.07 -3.92
N TYR A 50 0.04 -8.14 -3.45
CA TYR A 50 0.67 -9.09 -2.54
C TYR A 50 1.14 -10.33 -3.31
N VAL A 51 2.19 -10.97 -2.81
CA VAL A 51 2.88 -12.06 -3.51
C VAL A 51 1.98 -13.28 -3.75
N LEU A 52 1.12 -13.60 -2.78
CA LEU A 52 0.24 -14.78 -2.82
C LEU A 52 -1.13 -14.52 -3.43
N ASP A 53 -1.51 -13.25 -3.58
CA ASP A 53 -2.82 -12.88 -4.10
C ASP A 53 -2.73 -12.62 -5.58
N ASP A 54 -3.72 -13.05 -6.36
CA ASP A 54 -3.76 -12.79 -7.81
C ASP A 54 -4.40 -11.43 -8.13
N ILE A 55 -5.27 -10.95 -7.24
CA ILE A 55 -5.94 -9.65 -7.35
C ILE A 55 -5.15 -8.52 -6.69
N LEU A 56 -5.43 -7.29 -7.13
CA LEU A 56 -4.90 -6.07 -6.50
C LEU A 56 -5.85 -5.61 -5.39
N TYR A 57 -5.30 -4.96 -4.37
CA TYR A 57 -6.10 -4.37 -3.30
C TYR A 57 -5.83 -2.87 -3.15
N PRO A 58 -6.86 -2.01 -3.24
CA PRO A 58 -8.19 -2.34 -3.71
C PRO A 58 -8.15 -2.67 -5.21
N GLU A 59 -9.13 -3.44 -5.67
CA GLU A 59 -9.19 -3.87 -7.07
C GLU A 59 -9.34 -2.67 -8.03
N ASN A 60 -10.19 -1.71 -7.66
CA ASN A 60 -10.40 -0.49 -8.42
C ASN A 60 -9.56 0.66 -7.84
N PHE A 61 -8.57 1.13 -8.61
CA PHE A 61 -7.71 2.24 -8.20
C PHE A 61 -7.35 3.20 -9.34
N GLU A 62 -8.10 3.21 -10.45
CA GLU A 62 -7.81 4.10 -11.58
C GLU A 62 -8.27 5.55 -11.37
N ASN A 63 -9.34 5.76 -10.60
CA ASN A 63 -9.86 7.09 -10.28
C ASN A 63 -9.41 7.56 -8.90
N ASP A 64 -9.43 8.88 -8.67
CA ASP A 64 -9.17 9.44 -7.35
C ASP A 64 -10.18 8.90 -6.32
N VAL A 65 -9.70 8.58 -5.14
CA VAL A 65 -10.47 7.86 -4.12
C VAL A 65 -10.77 8.76 -2.93
N TRP A 66 -11.81 8.42 -2.16
CA TRP A 66 -12.27 9.24 -1.04
C TRP A 66 -11.64 8.87 0.31
N TYR A 67 -10.96 7.73 0.38
CA TYR A 67 -10.28 7.24 1.58
C TYR A 67 -8.79 7.61 1.60
N LEU A 68 -8.13 7.37 2.72
CA LEU A 68 -6.67 7.50 2.89
C LEU A 68 -6.00 6.12 2.89
N GLY A 69 -4.68 6.08 2.68
CA GLY A 69 -3.95 4.80 2.71
C GLY A 69 -3.83 4.24 4.11
N ASP A 70 -4.09 2.94 4.27
CA ASP A 70 -3.77 2.22 5.50
C ASP A 70 -2.31 1.75 5.47
N TRP A 71 -1.39 2.64 5.84
CA TRP A 71 0.04 2.34 5.80
C TRP A 71 0.50 1.43 6.94
N ILE A 72 -0.34 1.13 7.94
CA ILE A 72 0.04 0.35 9.12
C ILE A 72 -0.38 -1.11 8.98
N GLU A 73 -1.69 -1.37 8.93
CA GLU A 73 -2.19 -2.75 8.90
C GLU A 73 -2.14 -3.29 7.46
N GLY A 74 -2.53 -2.49 6.48
CA GLY A 74 -2.55 -2.87 5.07
C GLY A 74 -1.19 -3.23 4.46
N LEU A 75 -0.06 -2.78 5.03
CA LEU A 75 1.28 -3.20 4.56
C LEU A 75 1.87 -4.33 5.39
N SER A 76 1.18 -4.79 6.44
CA SER A 76 1.68 -5.83 7.33
C SER A 76 1.27 -7.24 6.87
N PRO A 77 2.18 -8.23 6.87
CA PRO A 77 3.62 -8.07 7.05
C PRO A 77 4.30 -7.64 5.74
N PHE A 78 5.35 -6.83 5.85
CA PHE A 78 6.04 -6.24 4.69
C PHE A 78 6.56 -7.26 3.68
N PHE A 79 7.06 -8.40 4.15
CA PHE A 79 7.58 -9.44 3.26
C PHE A 79 6.52 -10.00 2.30
N SER A 80 5.23 -9.81 2.58
CA SER A 80 4.13 -10.28 1.71
C SER A 80 3.78 -9.30 0.59
N VAL A 81 4.24 -8.05 0.69
CA VAL A 81 3.98 -6.99 -0.30
C VAL A 81 4.93 -7.16 -1.49
N GLU A 82 4.36 -7.31 -2.68
CA GLU A 82 5.13 -7.37 -3.93
C GLU A 82 5.49 -5.95 -4.38
N TRP A 83 4.50 -5.07 -4.51
CA TRP A 83 4.67 -3.66 -4.82
C TRP A 83 3.42 -2.87 -4.41
N ILE A 84 3.57 -1.54 -4.30
CA ILE A 84 2.44 -0.61 -4.17
C ILE A 84 2.48 0.49 -5.24
N ARG A 85 1.31 0.89 -5.71
CA ARG A 85 1.08 2.09 -6.53
C ARG A 85 0.45 3.15 -5.65
N VAL A 86 1.22 4.16 -5.29
CA VAL A 86 0.77 5.27 -4.42
C VAL A 86 0.12 6.36 -5.25
N ARG A 87 -1.00 6.90 -4.77
CA ARG A 87 -1.64 8.10 -5.29
C ARG A 87 -1.53 9.22 -4.25
N PRO A 88 -0.69 10.25 -4.46
CA PRO A 88 -0.49 11.36 -3.50
C PRO A 88 -1.66 12.36 -3.52
N ARG A 89 -2.90 11.89 -3.72
CA ARG A 89 -4.10 12.72 -3.77
C ARG A 89 -5.36 11.92 -3.48
N TYR A 90 -6.37 12.58 -2.95
CA TYR A 90 -7.66 11.97 -2.61
C TYR A 90 -8.80 13.00 -2.71
N GLN A 91 -10.03 12.51 -2.78
CA GLN A 91 -11.24 13.32 -2.80
C GLN A 91 -11.78 13.49 -1.38
N LYS A 92 -11.74 14.70 -0.87
CA LYS A 92 -12.31 15.05 0.44
C LYS A 92 -13.78 15.42 0.28
N HIS A 93 -14.66 14.65 0.93
CA HIS A 93 -16.09 14.94 0.95
C HIS A 93 -16.38 16.23 1.73
N LYS A 94 -17.13 17.16 1.12
CA LYS A 94 -17.54 18.45 1.72
C LYS A 94 -19.03 18.49 2.11
N GLY A 95 -19.67 17.33 2.21
CA GLY A 95 -21.12 17.21 2.40
C GLY A 95 -21.85 16.94 1.07
N ASN A 96 -23.14 16.63 1.15
CA ASN A 96 -23.89 16.05 0.02
C ASN A 96 -24.23 17.02 -1.12
N LEU A 97 -24.11 18.33 -0.88
CA LEU A 97 -24.53 19.38 -1.82
C LEU A 97 -23.39 20.00 -2.62
N LEU A 98 -22.15 19.70 -2.24
CA LEU A 98 -20.96 20.24 -2.90
C LEU A 98 -20.16 19.10 -3.54
N PRO A 99 -19.57 19.32 -4.72
CA PRO A 99 -18.66 18.34 -5.30
C PRO A 99 -17.47 18.11 -4.35
N PRO A 100 -16.90 16.89 -4.32
CA PRO A 100 -15.70 16.60 -3.54
C PRO A 100 -14.55 17.53 -3.94
N GLU A 101 -13.75 17.94 -2.94
CA GLU A 101 -12.52 18.67 -3.18
C GLU A 101 -11.37 17.70 -3.42
N LEU A 102 -10.59 17.92 -4.47
CA LEU A 102 -9.35 17.16 -4.70
C LEU A 102 -8.22 17.77 -3.86
N ILE A 103 -7.67 16.97 -2.94
CA ILE A 103 -6.47 17.30 -2.18
C ILE A 103 -5.29 16.56 -2.81
N ASP A 104 -4.25 17.29 -3.23
CA ASP A 104 -3.09 16.74 -3.95
C ASP A 104 -1.77 17.26 -3.35
N ILE A 105 -0.87 16.35 -2.99
CA ILE A 105 0.44 16.62 -2.37
C ILE A 105 1.61 16.22 -3.26
N SER A 106 1.38 16.01 -4.56
CA SER A 106 2.43 15.63 -5.52
C SER A 106 3.55 16.69 -5.71
N LYS A 107 3.37 17.88 -5.13
CA LYS A 107 4.33 19.01 -5.21
C LYS A 107 4.99 19.35 -3.87
N GLU A 108 4.67 18.64 -2.80
CA GLU A 108 5.30 18.78 -1.47
C GLU A 108 6.65 18.06 -1.39
#